data_AF-A0A966DC94-F1
#
_entry.id   AF-A0A966DC94-F1
#
_cell.length_a   1.000
_cell.length_b   1.000
_cell.length_c   1.000
_cell.angle_alpha   90.00
_cell.angle_beta   90.00
_cell.angle_gamma   90.00
#
_symmetry.space_group_name_H-M   'P 1'
#
loop_
_entity.id
_entity.type
_entity.pdbx_description
1 polymer ?
#
loop_
_entity_poly.entity_id
_entity_poly.type
_entity_poly.pdbx_seq_one_letter_code
_entity_poly.pdbx_strand_id
1 'polypeptide(L)'
;ELLYSGGLRLSELLNIEICDVDSTDMVIHIRMAEGKKDRKVMLSKVLLTDLKTYFKEYQPVKYLFEGQNKEQYSAKSVQNVVKFAAQRSGIAKHVTPHTLRHSFAIHLLESGTNIRFIQELLGHQSVKATEIYTHIADISKSAIRSPLDML
;
A
#
# COMPACT_ATOMS: atom_id res chain seq x y z
N GLU A 1 -8.04 1.93 4.54
CA GLU A 1 -7.15 2.74 3.67
C GLU A 1 -5.73 2.19 3.51
N LEU A 2 -5.11 1.61 4.55
CA LEU A 2 -3.67 1.31 4.58
C LEU A 2 -3.13 0.47 3.40
N LEU A 3 -3.88 -0.53 2.93
CA LEU A 3 -3.51 -1.34 1.76
C LEU A 3 -3.23 -0.49 0.52
N TYR A 4 -4.08 0.52 0.28
CA TYR A 4 -3.97 1.41 -0.86
C TYR A 4 -2.89 2.46 -0.60
N SER A 5 -2.89 3.16 0.52
CA SER A 5 -1.94 4.27 0.75
C SER A 5 -0.48 3.83 0.86
N GLY A 6 -0.22 2.61 1.34
CA GLY A 6 1.13 2.06 1.51
C GLY A 6 1.52 1.02 0.46
N GLY A 7 0.64 0.71 -0.49
CA GLY A 7 0.89 -0.32 -1.50
C GLY A 7 1.27 -1.68 -0.90
N LEU A 8 0.65 -2.10 0.20
CA LEU A 8 1.10 -3.27 0.97
C LEU A 8 0.66 -4.60 0.36
N ARG A 9 1.46 -5.65 0.55
CA ARG A 9 0.98 -7.04 0.38
C ARG A 9 0.07 -7.40 1.55
N LEU A 10 -0.83 -8.36 1.33
CA LEU A 10 -1.71 -8.86 2.41
C LEU A 10 -0.88 -9.40 3.59
N SER A 11 0.16 -10.19 3.32
CA SER A 11 1.04 -10.71 4.37
C SER A 11 1.76 -9.60 5.13
N GLU A 12 2.15 -8.51 4.46
CA GLU A 12 2.79 -7.36 5.11
C GLU A 12 1.79 -6.69 6.05
N LEU A 13 0.58 -6.39 5.58
CA LEU A 13 -0.49 -5.81 6.41
C LEU A 13 -0.73 -6.59 7.71
N LEU A 14 -0.79 -7.92 7.62
CA LEU A 14 -1.08 -8.78 8.77
C LEU A 14 0.06 -8.81 9.79
N ASN A 15 1.30 -8.57 9.37
CA ASN A 15 2.48 -8.67 10.24
C ASN A 15 2.95 -7.32 10.80
N ILE A 16 2.30 -6.21 10.44
CA ILE A 16 2.62 -4.90 11.04
C ILE A 16 2.28 -4.93 12.52
N GLU A 17 3.25 -4.57 13.35
CA GLU A 17 3.08 -4.33 14.78
C GLU A 17 2.88 -2.83 15.06
N ILE A 18 2.37 -2.51 16.25
CA ILE A 18 2.12 -1.12 16.65
C ILE A 18 3.43 -0.31 16.63
N CYS A 19 4.55 -0.92 17.03
CA CYS A 19 5.87 -0.30 17.05
C CYS A 19 6.45 -0.01 15.65
N ASP A 20 5.89 -0.61 14.60
CA ASP A 20 6.34 -0.37 13.23
C ASP A 20 5.80 0.98 12.67
N VAL A 21 4.84 1.62 13.35
CA VAL A 21 4.26 2.91 12.94
C VAL A 21 5.03 4.06 13.59
N ASP A 22 5.83 4.78 12.79
CA ASP A 22 6.56 5.95 13.24
C ASP A 22 5.84 7.24 12.79
N SER A 23 5.16 7.87 13.75
CA SER A 23 4.47 9.15 13.51
C SER A 23 5.39 10.37 13.52
N THR A 24 6.64 10.22 13.92
CA THR A 24 7.64 11.30 13.91
C THR A 24 8.21 11.45 12.51
N ASP A 25 8.68 10.34 11.94
CA ASP A 25 9.23 10.28 10.59
C ASP A 25 8.14 10.12 9.51
N MET A 26 6.88 9.93 9.92
CA MET A 26 5.74 9.69 9.04
C MET A 26 5.97 8.49 8.10
N VAL A 27 6.42 7.37 8.67
CA VAL A 27 6.68 6.12 7.96
C VAL A 27 6.10 4.91 8.69
N ILE A 28 5.84 3.84 7.95
CA ILE A 28 5.57 2.52 8.50
C ILE A 28 6.71 1.60 8.06
N HIS A 29 7.30 0.90 9.03
CA HIS A 29 8.34 -0.09 8.82
C HIS A 29 7.71 -1.43 8.41
N ILE A 30 8.12 -1.96 7.27
CA ILE A 30 7.66 -3.25 6.77
C ILE A 30 8.80 -4.25 6.92
N ARG A 31 8.70 -5.06 7.98
CA ARG A 31 9.60 -6.17 8.26
C ARG A 31 9.40 -7.28 7.23
N MET A 32 10.47 -7.71 6.60
CA MET A 32 10.42 -8.76 5.57
C MET A 32 10.90 -10.10 6.11
N ALA A 33 10.49 -11.18 5.44
CA ALA A 33 11.00 -12.51 5.73
C ALA A 33 12.51 -12.60 5.47
N GLU A 34 13.16 -13.55 6.14
CA GLU A 34 14.60 -13.77 6.11
C GLU A 34 15.18 -13.77 4.68
N GLY A 35 16.25 -13.01 4.47
CA GLY A 35 16.89 -12.83 3.16
C GLY A 35 16.29 -11.74 2.26
N LYS A 36 15.20 -11.07 2.68
CA LYS A 36 14.66 -9.88 2.00
C LYS A 36 14.94 -8.62 2.82
N LYS A 37 15.24 -7.52 2.13
CA LYS A 37 15.49 -6.23 2.78
C LYS A 37 14.19 -5.64 3.31
N ASP A 38 14.20 -5.20 4.55
CA ASP A 38 13.16 -4.35 5.11
C ASP A 38 12.97 -3.10 4.24
N ARG A 39 11.76 -2.57 4.27
CA ARG A 39 11.42 -1.35 3.54
C ARG A 39 10.54 -0.45 4.38
N LYS A 40 10.57 0.84 4.07
CA LYS A 40 9.67 1.83 4.66
C LYS A 40 8.61 2.21 3.64
N VAL A 41 7.38 2.41 4.11
CA VAL A 41 6.30 3.01 3.30
C VAL A 41 5.84 4.30 3.95
N MET A 42 5.37 5.25 3.14
CA MET A 42 4.88 6.53 3.62
C MET A 42 3.61 6.38 4.48
N LEU A 43 3.55 7.12 5.58
CA LEU A 43 2.36 7.27 6.39
C LEU A 43 1.66 8.58 6.01
N SER A 44 0.48 8.47 5.40
CA SER A 44 -0.35 9.64 5.12
C SER A 44 -0.86 10.27 6.43
N LYS A 45 -0.96 11.61 6.48
CA LYS A 45 -1.57 12.32 7.61
C LYS A 45 -3.03 11.93 7.84
N VAL A 46 -3.76 11.65 6.75
CA VAL A 46 -5.15 11.17 6.81
C VAL A 46 -5.16 9.80 7.50
N LEU A 47 -4.34 8.88 7.00
CA LEU A 47 -4.21 7.54 7.58
C LEU A 47 -3.78 7.57 9.06
N LEU A 48 -2.85 8.45 9.45
CA LEU A 48 -2.45 8.58 10.86
C LEU A 48 -3.63 9.00 11.74
N THR A 49 -4.52 9.86 11.24
CA THR A 49 -5.74 10.26 11.96
C THR A 49 -6.68 9.07 12.13
N ASP A 50 -6.86 8.27 11.07
CA ASP A 50 -7.70 7.08 11.12
C ASP A 50 -7.11 6.03 12.07
N LEU A 51 -5.79 5.80 12.02
CA LEU A 51 -5.09 4.88 12.91
C LEU A 51 -5.17 5.30 14.38
N LYS A 52 -5.08 6.60 14.68
CA LYS A 52 -5.29 7.12 16.05
C LYS A 52 -6.70 6.87 16.55
N THR A 53 -7.71 7.03 15.69
CA THR A 53 -9.11 6.78 16.02
C THR A 53 -9.32 5.29 16.29
N TYR A 54 -8.84 4.45 15.38
CA TYR A 54 -8.84 3.00 15.52
C TYR A 54 -8.14 2.54 16.81
N PHE A 55 -6.97 3.09 17.14
CA PHE A 55 -6.23 2.69 18.34
C PHE A 55 -7.02 2.98 19.62
N LYS A 56 -7.74 4.11 19.69
CA LYS A 56 -8.58 4.47 20.84
C LYS A 56 -9.76 3.51 21.01
N GLU A 57 -10.35 3.06 19.91
CA GLU A 57 -11.54 2.18 19.92
C GLU A 57 -11.17 0.71 20.20
N TYR A 58 -10.15 0.19 19.53
CA TYR A 58 -9.84 -1.25 19.55
C TYR A 58 -8.72 -1.64 20.52
N GLN A 59 -7.87 -0.68 20.91
CA GLN A 59 -6.75 -0.86 21.83
C GLN A 59 -5.96 -2.15 21.55
N PRO A 60 -5.34 -2.26 20.35
CA PRO A 60 -4.54 -3.43 20.02
C PRO A 60 -3.30 -3.51 20.93
N VAL A 61 -2.77 -4.72 21.13
CA VAL A 61 -1.66 -4.96 22.07
C VAL A 61 -0.34 -5.21 21.35
N LYS A 62 -0.35 -5.98 20.27
CA LYS A 62 0.85 -6.39 19.53
C LYS A 62 0.76 -5.98 18.06
N TYR A 63 -0.17 -6.59 17.33
CA TYR A 63 -0.34 -6.32 15.90
C TYR A 63 -1.13 -5.03 15.71
N LEU A 64 -0.85 -4.28 14.65
CA LEU A 64 -1.64 -3.10 14.33
C LEU A 64 -3.12 -3.48 14.10
N PHE A 65 -3.38 -4.63 13.48
CA PHE A 65 -4.72 -5.20 13.34
C PHE A 65 -4.79 -6.57 14.01
N GLU A 66 -5.73 -6.71 14.95
CA GLU A 66 -5.91 -7.92 15.74
C GLU A 66 -7.28 -8.56 15.52
N GLY A 67 -7.31 -9.88 15.62
CA GLY A 67 -8.54 -10.66 15.71
C GLY A 67 -9.27 -10.46 17.05
N GLN A 68 -10.43 -11.09 17.18
CA GLN A 68 -11.26 -10.99 18.39
C GLN A 68 -10.50 -11.38 19.67
N ASN A 69 -9.56 -12.33 19.55
CA ASN A 69 -8.78 -12.85 20.66
C ASN A 69 -7.38 -12.20 20.80
N LYS A 70 -7.21 -10.96 20.30
CA LYS A 70 -5.90 -10.24 20.32
C LYS A 70 -4.77 -10.97 19.58
N GLU A 71 -5.14 -11.89 18.70
CA GLU A 71 -4.24 -12.61 17.80
C GLU A 71 -4.06 -11.86 16.48
N GLN A 72 -3.13 -12.32 15.65
CA GLN A 72 -2.97 -11.78 14.29
C GLN A 72 -4.29 -11.86 13.52
N TYR A 73 -4.68 -10.76 12.86
CA TYR A 73 -5.90 -10.75 12.06
C TYR A 73 -5.85 -11.77 10.91
N SER A 74 -6.98 -12.36 10.55
CA SER A 74 -6.99 -13.41 9.52
C SER A 74 -6.92 -12.84 8.10
N ALA A 75 -6.15 -13.48 7.23
CA ALA A 75 -6.08 -13.14 5.80
C ALA A 75 -7.44 -13.17 5.12
N LYS A 76 -8.27 -14.16 5.47
CA LYS A 76 -9.62 -14.33 4.92
C LYS A 76 -10.53 -13.18 5.35
N SER A 77 -10.42 -12.72 6.58
CA SER A 77 -11.19 -11.59 7.10
C SER A 77 -10.85 -10.32 6.33
N VAL A 78 -9.56 -10.01 6.10
CA VAL A 78 -9.17 -8.85 5.27
C VAL A 78 -9.75 -8.93 3.87
N GLN A 79 -9.64 -10.09 3.21
CA GLN A 79 -10.19 -10.28 1.88
C GLN A 79 -11.71 -10.05 1.85
N ASN A 80 -12.42 -10.56 2.86
CA ASN A 80 -13.85 -10.35 2.99
C ASN A 80 -14.19 -8.87 3.23
N VAL A 81 -13.45 -8.16 4.09
CA VAL A 81 -13.63 -6.72 4.33
C VAL A 81 -13.49 -5.94 3.02
N VAL A 82 -12.43 -6.21 2.23
CA VAL A 82 -12.24 -5.55 0.92
C VAL A 82 -13.37 -5.88 -0.05
N LYS A 83 -13.78 -7.15 -0.12
CA LYS A 83 -14.89 -7.59 -0.97
C LYS A 83 -16.20 -6.88 -0.61
N PHE A 84 -16.54 -6.84 0.68
CA PHE A 84 -17.77 -6.20 1.15
C PHE A 84 -17.74 -4.69 0.95
N ALA A 85 -16.59 -4.04 1.17
CA ALA A 85 -16.43 -2.62 0.88
C ALA A 85 -16.67 -2.33 -0.61
N ALA A 86 -16.10 -3.12 -1.52
CA ALA A 86 -16.33 -2.96 -2.95
C ALA A 86 -17.80 -3.16 -3.35
N GLN A 87 -18.46 -4.17 -2.80
CA GLN A 87 -19.88 -4.42 -3.04
C GLN A 87 -20.76 -3.27 -2.54
N ARG A 88 -20.49 -2.76 -1.34
CA ARG A 88 -21.22 -1.62 -0.76
C ARG A 88 -21.03 -0.33 -1.56
N SER A 89 -19.87 -0.17 -2.18
CA SER A 89 -19.57 0.97 -3.07
C SER A 89 -20.12 0.79 -4.50
N GLY A 90 -20.88 -0.27 -4.79
CA GLY A 90 -21.45 -0.51 -6.11
C GLY A 90 -20.42 -0.92 -7.18
N ILE A 91 -19.23 -1.35 -6.78
CA ILE A 91 -18.18 -1.76 -7.71
C ILE A 91 -18.50 -3.17 -8.20
N ALA A 92 -18.88 -3.29 -9.48
CA ALA A 92 -19.19 -4.56 -10.11
C ALA A 92 -17.96 -5.48 -10.31
N LYS A 93 -16.77 -4.89 -10.40
CA LYS A 93 -15.51 -5.63 -10.60
C LYS A 93 -15.09 -6.36 -9.31
N HIS A 94 -14.40 -7.49 -9.46
CA HIS A 94 -13.81 -8.16 -8.32
C HIS A 94 -12.62 -7.35 -7.77
N VAL A 95 -12.76 -6.86 -6.54
CA VAL A 95 -11.70 -6.13 -5.82
C VAL A 95 -11.10 -7.02 -4.74
N THR A 96 -9.76 -7.06 -4.69
CA THR A 96 -8.98 -7.79 -3.69
C THR A 96 -7.93 -6.86 -3.07
N PRO A 97 -7.26 -7.25 -1.97
CA PRO A 97 -6.10 -6.51 -1.47
C PRO A 97 -5.03 -6.27 -2.54
N HIS A 98 -4.83 -7.23 -3.46
CA HIS A 98 -3.89 -7.08 -4.55
C HIS A 98 -4.33 -6.03 -5.56
N THR A 99 -5.63 -5.94 -5.85
CA THR A 99 -6.21 -4.88 -6.69
C THR A 99 -5.88 -3.48 -6.13
N LEU A 100 -6.04 -3.28 -4.82
CA LEU A 100 -5.72 -2.00 -4.16
C LEU A 100 -4.23 -1.66 -4.27
N ARG A 101 -3.35 -2.66 -4.11
CA ARG A 101 -1.90 -2.48 -4.31
C ARG A 101 -1.54 -2.13 -5.75
N HIS A 102 -2.21 -2.74 -6.74
CA HIS A 102 -2.02 -2.38 -8.14
C HIS A 102 -2.47 -0.94 -8.40
N SER A 103 -3.64 -0.54 -7.89
CA SER A 103 -4.13 0.84 -8.02
C SER A 103 -3.16 1.86 -7.42
N PHE A 104 -2.56 1.57 -6.26
CA PHE A 104 -1.51 2.42 -5.70
C PHE A 104 -0.33 2.62 -6.67
N ALA A 105 0.17 1.53 -7.24
CA ALA A 105 1.30 1.59 -8.17
C ALA A 105 0.98 2.37 -9.44
N ILE A 106 -0.22 2.14 -10.01
CA ILE A 106 -0.70 2.83 -11.20
C ILE A 106 -0.86 4.32 -10.91
N HIS A 107 -1.53 4.70 -9.83
CA HIS A 107 -1.74 6.12 -9.51
C HIS A 107 -0.43 6.85 -9.20
N LEU A 108 0.55 6.20 -8.58
CA LEU A 108 1.90 6.79 -8.43
C LEU A 108 2.55 7.01 -9.80
N LEU A 109 2.45 6.05 -10.70
CA LEU A 109 3.02 6.16 -12.04
C LEU A 109 2.33 7.26 -12.87
N GLU A 110 1.00 7.34 -12.83
CA GLU A 110 0.20 8.37 -13.49
C GLU A 110 0.47 9.77 -12.93
N SER A 111 0.79 9.87 -11.63
CA SER A 111 1.25 11.13 -11.02
C SER A 111 2.68 11.53 -11.40
N GLY A 112 3.36 10.75 -12.25
CA GLY A 112 4.72 11.01 -12.70
C GLY A 112 5.82 10.52 -11.76
N THR A 113 5.49 9.67 -10.77
CA THR A 113 6.50 9.10 -9.88
C THR A 113 7.43 8.17 -10.65
N ASN A 114 8.74 8.30 -10.44
CA ASN A 114 9.72 7.46 -11.11
C ASN A 114 9.50 5.97 -10.78
N ILE A 115 9.50 5.12 -11.81
CA ILE A 115 9.27 3.68 -11.68
C ILE A 115 10.24 2.97 -10.70
N ARG A 116 11.47 3.47 -10.54
CA ARG A 116 12.44 2.94 -9.58
C ARG A 116 12.02 3.20 -8.14
N PHE A 117 11.50 4.40 -7.85
CA PHE A 117 10.93 4.69 -6.52
C PHE A 117 9.69 3.85 -6.26
N ILE A 118 8.81 3.65 -7.27
CA ILE A 118 7.66 2.76 -7.14
C ILE A 118 8.11 1.31 -6.87
N GLN A 119 9.16 0.84 -7.54
CA GLN A 119 9.72 -0.50 -7.33
C GLN A 119 10.19 -0.68 -5.88
N GLU A 120 10.91 0.30 -5.32
CA GLU A 120 11.36 0.30 -3.92
C GLU A 120 10.16 0.36 -2.96
N LEU A 121 9.21 1.26 -3.20
CA LEU A 121 7.95 1.41 -2.47
C LEU A 121 6.99 0.23 -2.62
N LEU A 122 7.28 -0.75 -3.48
CA LEU A 122 6.56 -2.02 -3.56
C LEU A 122 7.42 -3.19 -3.06
N GLY A 123 8.73 -3.02 -2.84
CA GLY A 123 9.63 -4.12 -2.48
C GLY A 123 9.67 -5.19 -3.57
N HIS A 124 9.74 -4.76 -4.83
CA HIS A 124 9.91 -5.63 -6.00
C HIS A 124 11.40 -5.85 -6.27
N GLN A 125 11.84 -7.12 -6.31
CA GLN A 125 13.24 -7.45 -6.59
C GLN A 125 13.66 -7.13 -8.03
N SER A 126 12.71 -7.07 -8.96
CA SER A 126 12.94 -6.74 -10.35
C SER A 126 11.99 -5.66 -10.83
N VAL A 127 12.51 -4.75 -11.66
CA VAL A 127 11.75 -3.70 -12.35
C VAL A 127 10.65 -4.31 -13.22
N LYS A 128 10.89 -5.52 -13.76
CA LYS A 128 9.94 -6.23 -14.63
C LYS A 128 8.58 -6.46 -13.96
N ALA A 129 8.57 -6.65 -12.64
CA ALA A 129 7.32 -6.78 -11.88
C ALA A 129 6.55 -5.44 -11.74
N THR A 130 7.23 -4.32 -11.95
CA THR A 130 6.67 -2.96 -11.94
C THR A 130 6.37 -2.46 -13.35
N GLU A 131 7.07 -2.95 -14.38
CA GLU A 131 6.81 -2.63 -15.80
C GLU A 131 5.42 -3.04 -16.26
N ILE A 132 4.78 -4.02 -15.62
CA ILE A 132 3.38 -4.34 -15.92
C ILE A 132 2.46 -3.11 -15.77
N TYR A 133 2.81 -2.15 -14.90
CA TYR A 133 2.05 -0.93 -14.70
C TYR A 133 2.23 0.10 -15.81
N THR A 134 3.36 0.11 -16.51
CA THR A 134 3.62 1.10 -17.58
C THR A 134 2.76 0.86 -18.81
N HIS A 135 2.29 -0.37 -19.02
CA HIS A 135 1.34 -0.70 -20.07
C HIS A 135 -0.11 -0.32 -19.74
N ILE A 136 -0.41 -0.11 -18.46
CA ILE A 136 -1.78 0.10 -17.96
C ILE A 136 -2.01 1.57 -17.62
N ALA A 137 -1.01 2.24 -17.04
CA ALA A 137 -1.07 3.65 -16.70
C ALA A 137 -1.17 4.51 -17.95
N ASP A 138 -2.09 5.47 -17.95
CA ASP A 138 -2.19 6.48 -19.01
C ASP A 138 -1.10 7.55 -18.80
N ILE A 139 0.15 7.16 -19.06
CA ILE A 139 1.27 8.09 -19.04
C ILE A 139 1.14 8.92 -20.32
N SER A 140 0.57 10.12 -20.18
CA SER A 140 0.40 11.03 -21.32
C SER A 140 1.73 11.23 -22.06
N LYS A 141 1.90 10.55 -23.20
CA LYS A 141 3.09 10.68 -24.05
C LYS A 141 3.28 12.12 -24.54
N SER A 142 2.22 12.92 -24.50
CA SER A 142 2.20 14.35 -24.78
C SER A 142 2.97 15.22 -23.78
N ALA A 143 3.32 14.71 -22.59
CA ALA A 143 4.16 15.43 -21.63
C ALA A 143 5.66 15.33 -21.95
N ILE A 144 6.05 14.44 -22.88
CA ILE A 144 7.45 14.28 -23.29
C ILE A 144 7.80 15.40 -24.27
N ARG A 145 8.49 16.42 -23.76
CA ARG A 145 9.02 17.52 -24.58
C ARG A 145 10.35 17.13 -25.19
N SER A 146 10.64 17.61 -26.40
CA SER A 146 11.97 17.44 -26.99
C SER A 146 13.00 18.12 -26.09
N PRO A 147 14.17 17.52 -25.83
CA PRO A 147 15.27 18.22 -25.19
C PRO A 147 15.66 19.52 -25.91
N LEU A 148 15.46 19.56 -27.24
CA LEU A 148 15.69 20.76 -28.05
C LEU A 148 14.68 21.88 -27.77
N ASP A 149 13.45 21.55 -27.37
CA ASP A 149 12.41 22.52 -26.99
C ASP A 149 12.60 23.05 -25.55
N MET A 150 13.63 22.57 -24.84
CA MET A 150 13.96 22.92 -23.46
C MET A 150 15.34 23.60 -23.32
N LEU A 151 16.03 23.86 -24.43
CA LEU A 151 17.23 24.70 -24.52
C LEU A 151 16.82 26.17 -24.67
#